data_AF-A0A316TTK0-F1
#
_entry.id   AF-A0A316TTK0-F1
#
_cell.length_a   1.000
_cell.length_b   1.000
_cell.length_c   1.000
_cell.angle_alpha   90.00
_cell.angle_beta   90.00
_cell.angle_gamma   90.00
#
_symmetry.space_group_name_H-M   'P 1'
#
loop_
_entity.id
_entity.type
_entity.pdbx_description
1 polymer ?
#
loop_
_entity_poly.entity_id
_entity_poly.type
_entity_poly.pdbx_seq_one_letter_code
_entity_poly.pdbx_strand_id
1 'polypeptide(L)'
;MLIICAGVLISLGFVALSTSNTGMMLTEKNVNYAEYTMAKNAAHTAIQMAMQEINQDNNWPNDHDINNPWTITVQDRDIALYTDYYQNPNYWDPDSLWLYSNADYLNEFVQVRTLYLKQPFSSLVPDFEGALTVAAEAHKFNFTMGGSSFINGDGPTGCENKPAITTMTGSGDNFSVTEAKGKKGVQGDPMVYENPDLSYQPTDEMIARLASTDGVQYISGNYKGSMGTQENPGVFFVEDNARLTGGISEGYGILVIRSDGYMEYEGEDGATLDIAGNFTFNGLIVFENAYNFTGRGTPTINGNILVGHTEDHPDHLQVDIDVSGNIAIQYDCNAEQYAKMAAANAVKQNKYTQVVTSENVRIPPSGSTGETLIEKVKSLL
;
A
#
# COMPACT_ATOMS: atom_id res chain seq x y z
N MET A 1 53.23 60.90 39.11
CA MET A 1 52.14 61.01 38.11
C MET A 1 52.44 60.20 36.84
N LEU A 2 53.62 60.35 36.22
CA LEU A 2 54.06 59.55 35.06
C LEU A 2 54.00 58.02 35.25
N ILE A 3 54.40 57.50 36.41
CA ILE A 3 54.38 56.05 36.73
C ILE A 3 52.93 55.51 36.75
N ILE A 4 51.98 56.30 37.24
CA ILE A 4 50.56 55.92 37.31
C ILE A 4 49.94 55.92 35.90
N CYS A 5 50.27 56.91 35.06
CA CYS A 5 49.84 56.94 33.67
C CYS A 5 50.40 55.76 32.85
N ALA A 6 51.65 55.36 33.08
CA ALA A 6 52.25 54.20 32.42
C ALA A 6 51.57 52.88 32.83
N GLY A 7 51.25 52.71 34.11
CA GLY A 7 50.52 51.52 34.60
C GLY A 7 49.11 51.39 34.04
N VAL A 8 48.40 52.51 33.87
CA VAL A 8 47.05 52.55 33.27
C VAL A 8 47.09 52.27 31.76
N LEU A 9 48.11 52.75 31.04
CA LEU A 9 48.28 52.44 29.61
C LEU A 9 48.59 50.95 29.36
N ILE A 10 49.42 50.35 30.22
CA ILE A 10 49.73 48.93 30.13
C ILE A 10 48.50 48.07 30.44
N SER A 11 47.73 48.42 31.50
CA SER A 11 46.51 47.68 31.83
C SER A 11 45.42 47.81 30.77
N LEU A 12 45.24 49.00 30.18
CA LEU A 12 44.33 49.20 29.03
C LEU A 12 44.76 48.40 27.81
N GLY A 13 46.07 48.31 27.54
CA GLY A 13 46.61 47.48 26.45
C GLY A 13 46.32 45.98 26.62
N PHE A 14 46.50 45.45 27.84
CA PHE A 14 46.17 44.06 28.14
C PHE A 14 44.66 43.77 28.06
N VAL A 15 43.81 44.68 28.52
CA VAL A 15 42.35 44.55 28.40
C VAL A 15 41.94 44.58 26.93
N ALA A 16 42.46 45.50 26.13
CA ALA A 16 42.16 45.60 24.70
C ALA A 16 42.57 44.33 23.92
N LEU A 17 43.75 43.77 24.19
CA LEU A 17 44.21 42.51 23.58
C LEU A 17 43.34 41.32 23.99
N SER A 18 42.96 41.24 25.28
CA SER A 18 42.09 40.19 25.80
C SER A 18 40.68 40.25 25.19
N THR A 19 40.10 41.45 25.08
CA THR A 19 38.80 41.66 24.44
C THR A 19 38.85 41.36 22.94
N SER A 20 39.94 41.71 22.25
CA SER A 20 40.14 41.37 20.83
C SER A 20 40.18 39.85 20.60
N ASN A 21 40.95 39.12 21.41
CA ASN A 21 41.02 37.66 21.32
C ASN A 21 39.67 37.00 21.63
N THR A 22 38.93 37.54 22.59
CA THR A 22 37.57 37.06 22.91
C THR A 22 36.60 37.33 21.77
N GLY A 23 36.68 38.50 21.12
CA GLY A 23 35.87 38.84 19.95
C GLY A 23 36.16 37.95 18.74
N MET A 24 37.43 37.64 18.48
CA MET A 24 37.84 36.68 17.45
C MET A 24 37.28 35.28 17.74
N MET A 25 37.42 34.78 18.98
CA MET A 25 36.90 33.47 19.37
C MET A 25 35.37 33.37 19.25
N LEU A 26 34.64 34.42 19.62
CA LEU A 26 33.18 34.47 19.46
C LEU A 26 32.78 34.48 17.99
N THR A 27 33.51 35.22 17.16
CA THR A 27 33.27 35.28 15.71
C THR A 27 33.54 33.92 15.07
N GLU A 28 34.65 33.28 15.41
CA GLU A 28 35.03 31.94 14.94
C GLU A 28 33.99 30.89 15.35
N LYS A 29 33.53 30.91 16.61
CA LYS A 29 32.47 30.01 17.06
C LYS A 29 31.14 30.25 16.35
N ASN A 30 30.79 31.50 16.07
CA ASN A 30 29.57 31.82 15.33
C ASN A 30 29.65 31.35 13.88
N VAL A 31 30.80 31.51 13.22
CA VAL A 31 31.02 31.01 11.86
C VAL A 31 30.95 29.48 11.84
N ASN A 32 31.65 28.79 12.75
CA ASN A 32 31.61 27.32 12.82
C ASN A 32 30.20 26.80 13.09
N TYR A 33 29.45 27.45 13.99
CA TYR A 33 28.07 27.06 14.26
C TYR A 33 27.14 27.29 13.05
N ALA A 34 27.33 28.39 12.31
CA ALA A 34 26.59 28.66 11.08
C ALA A 34 26.91 27.62 9.99
N GLU A 35 28.20 27.32 9.78
CA GLU A 35 28.68 26.30 8.84
C GLU A 35 28.11 24.91 9.17
N TYR A 36 28.13 24.52 10.44
CA TYR A 36 27.55 23.27 10.92
C TYR A 36 26.04 23.21 10.62
N THR A 37 25.32 24.30 10.93
CA THR A 37 23.87 24.38 10.71
C THR A 37 23.51 24.31 9.22
N MET A 38 24.31 24.96 8.37
CA MET A 38 24.14 24.89 6.91
C MET A 38 24.39 23.48 6.37
N ALA A 39 25.52 22.86 6.74
CA ALA A 39 25.83 21.50 6.32
C ALA A 39 24.75 20.50 6.78
N LYS A 40 24.26 20.67 8.01
CA LYS A 40 23.17 19.87 8.57
C LYS A 40 21.85 20.04 7.80
N ASN A 41 21.46 21.28 7.51
CA ASN A 41 20.23 21.55 6.75
C ASN A 41 20.34 20.99 5.33
N ALA A 42 21.50 21.14 4.69
CA ALA A 42 21.76 20.57 3.37
C ALA A 42 21.63 19.03 3.40
N ALA A 43 22.19 18.37 4.42
CA ALA A 43 22.07 16.92 4.60
C ALA A 43 20.61 16.46 4.79
N HIS A 44 19.80 17.19 5.56
CA HIS A 44 18.34 16.94 5.69
C HIS A 44 17.60 17.15 4.37
N THR A 45 17.93 18.21 3.62
CA THR A 45 17.33 18.45 2.31
C THR A 45 17.66 17.33 1.32
N ALA A 46 18.89 16.81 1.32
CA ALA A 46 19.24 15.66 0.49
C ALA A 46 18.43 14.40 0.85
N ILE A 47 18.13 14.16 2.13
CA ILE A 47 17.23 13.06 2.53
C ILE A 47 15.82 13.26 1.95
N GLN A 48 15.29 14.48 2.01
CA GLN A 48 13.98 14.79 1.44
C GLN A 48 13.96 14.58 -0.08
N MET A 49 15.03 14.97 -0.79
CA MET A 49 15.16 14.74 -2.22
C MET A 49 15.30 13.25 -2.55
N ALA A 50 16.11 12.50 -1.78
CA ALA A 50 16.22 11.05 -1.94
C ALA A 50 14.86 10.35 -1.77
N MET A 51 14.02 10.79 -0.82
CA MET A 51 12.66 10.27 -0.70
C MET A 51 11.78 10.57 -1.92
N GLN A 52 12.01 11.67 -2.64
CA GLN A 52 11.30 11.95 -3.90
C GLN A 52 11.75 11.02 -5.01
N GLU A 53 13.05 10.73 -5.11
CA GLU A 53 13.60 9.75 -6.06
C GLU A 53 13.04 8.35 -5.76
N ILE A 54 13.01 7.94 -4.48
CA ILE A 54 12.45 6.65 -4.04
C ILE A 54 10.96 6.50 -4.39
N ASN A 55 10.20 7.60 -4.33
CA ASN A 55 8.79 7.59 -4.71
C ASN A 55 8.58 7.43 -6.23
N GLN A 56 9.57 7.81 -7.05
CA GLN A 56 9.53 7.64 -8.50
C GLN A 56 10.09 6.28 -8.92
N ASP A 57 11.14 5.83 -8.24
CA ASP A 57 11.78 4.54 -8.44
C ASP A 57 11.93 3.78 -7.12
N ASN A 58 11.09 2.77 -6.96
CA ASN A 58 11.06 1.92 -5.76
C ASN A 58 12.36 1.11 -5.56
N ASN A 59 13.16 0.92 -6.61
CA ASN A 59 14.44 0.22 -6.55
C ASN A 59 15.62 1.15 -6.26
N TRP A 60 15.43 2.47 -6.29
CA TRP A 60 16.46 3.46 -6.02
C TRP A 60 17.30 3.19 -4.76
N PRO A 61 16.72 2.73 -3.61
CA PRO A 61 17.51 2.39 -2.44
C PRO A 61 18.50 1.24 -2.65
N ASN A 62 18.26 0.32 -3.59
CA ASN A 62 19.20 -0.77 -3.87
C ASN A 62 20.37 -0.30 -4.75
N ASP A 63 20.16 0.71 -5.57
CA ASP A 63 21.16 1.22 -6.51
C ASP A 63 22.16 2.18 -5.85
N HIS A 64 21.79 2.77 -4.71
CA HIS A 64 22.57 3.77 -3.98
C HIS A 64 23.10 3.29 -2.64
N ASP A 65 23.73 2.12 -2.66
CA ASP A 65 24.43 1.55 -1.52
C ASP A 65 25.70 2.36 -1.15
N ILE A 66 26.40 1.90 -0.12
CA ILE A 66 27.63 2.54 0.34
C ILE A 66 28.78 2.54 -0.69
N ASN A 67 28.76 1.62 -1.66
CA ASN A 67 29.76 1.53 -2.70
C ASN A 67 29.48 2.52 -3.83
N ASN A 68 28.20 2.83 -4.06
CA ASN A 68 27.67 3.74 -5.07
C ASN A 68 26.79 4.86 -4.48
N PRO A 69 27.33 5.73 -3.61
CA PRO A 69 26.56 6.79 -2.98
C PRO A 69 26.00 7.76 -4.02
N TRP A 70 24.78 8.23 -3.79
CA TRP A 70 24.18 9.32 -4.53
C TRP A 70 24.85 10.64 -4.15
N THR A 71 25.40 11.34 -5.13
CA THR A 71 26.06 12.63 -4.92
C THR A 71 25.28 13.79 -5.50
N ILE A 72 25.09 14.83 -4.69
CA ILE A 72 24.37 16.03 -5.10
C ILE A 72 24.97 17.26 -4.42
N THR A 73 24.82 18.42 -5.06
CA THR A 73 25.15 19.71 -4.45
C THR A 73 23.87 20.40 -3.98
N VAL A 74 23.79 20.73 -2.69
CA VAL A 74 22.65 21.46 -2.09
C VAL A 74 23.20 22.68 -1.38
N GLN A 75 22.72 23.87 -1.73
CA GLN A 75 23.15 25.14 -1.14
C GLN A 75 24.69 25.30 -1.19
N ASP A 76 25.28 25.05 -2.36
CA ASP A 76 26.72 25.11 -2.62
C ASP A 76 27.58 24.15 -1.77
N ARG A 77 26.98 23.08 -1.22
CA ARG A 77 27.69 22.01 -0.51
C ARG A 77 27.49 20.68 -1.19
N ASP A 78 28.59 19.95 -1.34
CA ASP A 78 28.56 18.59 -1.83
C ASP A 78 28.10 17.64 -0.74
N ILE A 79 27.21 16.73 -1.13
CA ILE A 79 26.59 15.73 -0.28
C ILE A 79 26.82 14.36 -0.90
N ALA A 80 27.19 13.39 -0.07
CA ALA A 80 27.18 11.98 -0.41
C ALA A 80 26.15 11.26 0.47
N LEU A 81 25.09 10.77 -0.16
CA LEU A 81 24.02 10.03 0.49
C LEU A 81 24.10 8.55 0.08
N TYR A 82 24.00 7.64 1.03
CA TYR A 82 23.85 6.21 0.72
C TYR A 82 22.75 5.59 1.58
N THR A 83 22.29 4.42 1.16
CA THR A 83 21.22 3.67 1.79
C THR A 83 21.74 2.37 2.40
N ASP A 84 21.02 1.89 3.42
CA ASP A 84 21.08 0.50 3.87
C ASP A 84 19.63 0.01 3.95
N TYR A 85 19.25 -0.80 2.95
CA TYR A 85 17.87 -1.24 2.74
C TYR A 85 17.76 -2.74 2.99
N TYR A 86 16.90 -3.10 3.93
CA TYR A 86 16.58 -4.48 4.26
C TYR A 86 15.12 -4.75 3.95
N GLN A 87 14.89 -5.69 3.03
CA GLN A 87 13.57 -6.17 2.64
C GLN A 87 13.15 -7.33 3.54
N ASN A 88 11.98 -7.22 4.14
CA ASN A 88 11.45 -8.29 4.97
C ASN A 88 10.92 -9.42 4.09
N PRO A 89 11.25 -10.70 4.38
CA PRO A 89 10.63 -11.81 3.67
C PRO A 89 9.12 -11.92 3.88
N ASN A 90 8.59 -11.39 4.99
CA ASN A 90 7.15 -11.30 5.21
C ASN A 90 6.61 -10.00 4.62
N TYR A 91 5.69 -10.11 3.65
CA TYR A 91 5.10 -8.99 2.93
C TYR A 91 4.48 -7.91 3.85
N TRP A 92 3.89 -8.34 4.98
CA TRP A 92 3.19 -7.42 5.89
C TRP A 92 4.10 -6.78 6.93
N ASP A 93 5.28 -7.33 7.13
CA ASP A 93 6.24 -6.73 8.05
C ASP A 93 6.97 -5.59 7.33
N PRO A 94 7.24 -4.46 8.03
CA PRO A 94 7.88 -3.32 7.40
C PRO A 94 9.29 -3.66 6.95
N ASP A 95 9.64 -3.21 5.75
CA ASP A 95 11.04 -3.11 5.35
C ASP A 95 11.69 -1.96 6.12
N SER A 96 12.99 -2.08 6.38
CA SER A 96 13.77 -1.01 7.02
C SER A 96 14.70 -0.35 6.02
N LEU A 97 14.60 0.97 5.90
CA LEU A 97 15.45 1.81 5.05
C LEU A 97 16.20 2.82 5.92
N TRP A 98 17.51 2.66 6.01
CA TRP A 98 18.38 3.69 6.56
C TRP A 98 18.91 4.59 5.45
N LEU A 99 18.83 5.89 5.66
CA LEU A 99 19.45 6.90 4.81
C LEU A 99 20.58 7.57 5.59
N TYR A 100 21.76 7.65 5.00
CA TYR A 100 22.95 8.28 5.57
C TYR A 100 23.39 9.41 4.66
N SER A 101 23.09 10.64 5.05
CA SER A 101 23.42 11.84 4.30
C SER A 101 24.63 12.53 4.93
N ASN A 102 25.72 12.66 4.17
CA ASN A 102 26.98 13.26 4.64
C ASN A 102 27.25 14.53 3.86
N ALA A 103 27.26 15.68 4.54
CA ALA A 103 27.55 16.99 3.94
C ALA A 103 28.92 17.51 4.40
N ASP A 104 29.66 18.13 3.49
CA ASP A 104 30.99 18.66 3.79
C ASP A 104 30.95 19.81 4.81
N TYR A 105 31.85 19.75 5.79
CA TYR A 105 31.95 20.70 6.91
C TYR A 105 33.41 20.87 7.37
N LEU A 106 34.09 21.95 6.94
CA LEU A 106 35.40 22.37 7.48
C LEU A 106 36.45 21.24 7.61
N ASN A 107 36.59 20.40 6.57
CA ASN A 107 37.42 19.18 6.48
C ASN A 107 36.88 17.93 7.19
N GLU A 108 35.81 18.07 7.96
CA GLU A 108 34.97 17.00 8.52
C GLU A 108 33.69 16.87 7.68
N PHE A 109 32.72 16.09 8.16
CA PHE A 109 31.38 16.08 7.59
C PHE A 109 30.33 15.92 8.67
N VAL A 110 29.18 16.53 8.40
CA VAL A 110 27.97 16.36 9.19
C VAL A 110 27.19 15.21 8.59
N GLN A 111 26.98 14.16 9.38
CA GLN A 111 26.14 13.04 9.02
C GLN A 111 24.75 13.18 9.66
N VAL A 112 23.73 13.14 8.82
CA VAL A 112 22.34 12.91 9.23
C VAL A 112 21.97 11.49 8.86
N ARG A 113 21.54 10.69 9.84
CA ARG A 113 21.08 9.32 9.63
C ARG A 113 19.61 9.21 9.99
N THR A 114 18.79 8.71 9.08
CA THR A 114 17.35 8.54 9.30
C THR A 114 16.91 7.12 8.98
N LEU A 115 16.05 6.55 9.83
CA LEU A 115 15.38 5.27 9.59
C LEU A 115 13.94 5.52 9.15
N TYR A 116 13.57 4.94 8.01
CA TYR A 116 12.20 4.81 7.55
C TYR A 116 11.77 3.34 7.59
N LEU A 117 10.54 3.09 8.03
CA LEU A 117 9.84 1.84 7.84
C LEU A 117 8.94 1.97 6.61
N LYS A 118 9.12 1.09 5.64
CA LYS A 118 8.33 1.03 4.42
C LYS A 118 7.31 -0.09 4.56
N GLN A 119 6.04 0.23 4.34
CA GLN A 119 4.95 -0.74 4.39
C GLN A 119 4.07 -0.62 3.14
N PRO A 120 3.52 -1.74 2.65
CA PRO A 120 2.51 -1.71 1.60
C PRO A 120 1.28 -0.88 2.01
N PHE A 121 0.68 -0.17 1.06
CA PHE A 121 -0.55 0.59 1.33
C PHE A 121 -1.75 -0.37 1.43
N SER A 122 -2.05 -0.85 2.64
CA SER A 122 -3.09 -1.87 2.90
C SER A 122 -4.49 -1.32 3.11
N SER A 123 -4.64 -0.02 3.36
CA SER A 123 -5.92 0.61 3.71
C SER A 123 -6.82 0.93 2.51
N LEU A 124 -6.45 0.48 1.31
CA LEU A 124 -7.24 0.75 0.10
C LEU A 124 -8.40 -0.24 -0.05
N VAL A 125 -8.23 -1.47 0.41
CA VAL A 125 -9.28 -2.51 0.31
C VAL A 125 -10.14 -2.44 1.57
N PRO A 126 -11.47 -2.32 1.44
CA PRO A 126 -12.39 -2.41 2.57
C PRO A 126 -12.23 -3.74 3.30
N ASP A 127 -12.44 -3.74 4.63
CA ASP A 127 -12.42 -4.97 5.41
C ASP A 127 -13.60 -5.87 5.01
N PHE A 128 -13.41 -7.19 5.10
CA PHE A 128 -14.46 -8.13 4.72
C PHE A 128 -15.50 -8.24 5.82
N GLU A 129 -16.66 -7.61 5.59
CA GLU A 129 -17.79 -7.58 6.53
C GLU A 129 -18.64 -8.87 6.53
N GLY A 130 -18.35 -9.82 5.64
CA GLY A 130 -19.08 -11.08 5.50
C GLY A 130 -18.56 -11.91 4.32
N ALA A 131 -19.22 -13.01 4.00
CA ALA A 131 -18.94 -13.76 2.76
C ALA A 131 -19.57 -13.06 1.55
N LEU A 132 -20.77 -12.52 1.73
CA LEU A 132 -21.46 -11.63 0.78
C LEU A 132 -21.79 -10.31 1.46
N THR A 133 -21.35 -9.20 0.89
CA THR A 133 -21.64 -7.84 1.32
C THR A 133 -22.49 -7.14 0.26
N VAL A 134 -23.67 -6.65 0.63
CA VAL A 134 -24.56 -5.90 -0.25
C VAL A 134 -24.70 -4.46 0.26
N ALA A 135 -23.91 -3.58 -0.33
CA ALA A 135 -23.90 -2.14 -0.08
C ALA A 135 -24.86 -1.42 -1.05
N ALA A 136 -26.13 -1.83 -1.04
CA ALA A 136 -27.20 -1.24 -1.84
C ALA A 136 -28.49 -1.17 -1.02
N GLU A 137 -29.33 -0.18 -1.33
CA GLU A 137 -30.63 -0.02 -0.67
C GLU A 137 -31.62 -1.13 -1.07
N ALA A 138 -32.59 -1.44 -0.21
CA ALA A 138 -33.56 -2.51 -0.41
C ALA A 138 -34.32 -2.46 -1.75
N HIS A 139 -34.55 -1.28 -2.33
CA HIS A 139 -35.26 -1.18 -3.60
C HIS A 139 -34.32 -1.26 -4.83
N LYS A 140 -33.00 -1.29 -4.61
CA LYS A 140 -31.94 -1.25 -5.63
C LYS A 140 -31.36 -2.62 -5.95
N PHE A 141 -31.76 -3.68 -5.23
CA PHE A 141 -31.31 -5.03 -5.55
C PHE A 141 -32.41 -6.06 -5.32
N ASN A 142 -32.33 -7.16 -6.07
CA ASN A 142 -33.05 -8.39 -5.79
C ASN A 142 -32.04 -9.49 -5.48
N PHE A 143 -32.41 -10.40 -4.59
CA PHE A 143 -31.58 -11.56 -4.27
C PHE A 143 -32.37 -12.84 -4.56
N THR A 144 -31.73 -13.78 -5.24
CA THR A 144 -32.26 -15.12 -5.47
C THR A 144 -31.16 -16.15 -5.23
N MET A 145 -31.52 -17.26 -4.57
CA MET A 145 -30.59 -18.35 -4.29
C MET A 145 -31.27 -19.71 -4.50
N GLY A 146 -30.70 -20.53 -5.37
CA GLY A 146 -31.26 -21.82 -5.78
C GLY A 146 -30.21 -22.91 -6.00
N GLY A 147 -30.65 -24.17 -6.06
CA GLY A 147 -29.76 -25.31 -6.28
C GLY A 147 -29.00 -25.76 -5.03
N SER A 148 -27.73 -26.14 -5.22
CA SER A 148 -26.78 -26.59 -4.19
C SER A 148 -25.83 -25.49 -3.74
N SER A 149 -26.16 -24.22 -3.99
CA SER A 149 -25.34 -23.09 -3.58
C SER A 149 -25.23 -22.94 -2.07
N PHE A 150 -24.11 -22.36 -1.64
CA PHE A 150 -23.76 -22.20 -0.24
C PHE A 150 -23.06 -20.86 0.01
N ILE A 151 -23.39 -20.20 1.12
CA ILE A 151 -22.79 -18.96 1.60
C ILE A 151 -22.42 -19.16 3.08
N ASN A 152 -21.16 -18.95 3.42
CA ASN A 152 -20.66 -19.20 4.77
C ASN A 152 -19.77 -18.08 5.31
N GLY A 153 -20.19 -17.48 6.41
CA GLY A 153 -19.42 -16.49 7.15
C GLY A 153 -18.41 -17.07 8.15
N ASP A 154 -18.45 -18.38 8.44
CA ASP A 154 -17.53 -19.00 9.39
C ASP A 154 -16.13 -19.09 8.78
N GLY A 155 -15.16 -18.37 9.34
CA GLY A 155 -13.81 -18.31 8.80
C GLY A 155 -13.01 -19.61 9.03
N PRO A 156 -11.92 -19.81 8.28
CA PRO A 156 -11.01 -20.92 8.56
C PRO A 156 -10.35 -20.75 9.94
N THR A 157 -9.71 -21.81 10.44
CA THR A 157 -9.10 -21.82 11.78
C THR A 157 -8.12 -20.66 11.95
N GLY A 158 -8.37 -19.79 12.93
CA GLY A 158 -7.55 -18.59 13.20
C GLY A 158 -8.14 -17.28 12.68
N CYS A 159 -9.20 -17.34 11.88
CA CYS A 159 -10.00 -16.18 11.51
C CYS A 159 -11.18 -15.99 12.48
N GLU A 160 -11.57 -14.73 12.71
CA GLU A 160 -12.84 -14.42 13.36
C GLU A 160 -14.00 -14.77 12.42
N ASN A 161 -15.06 -15.38 12.94
CA ASN A 161 -16.27 -15.63 12.15
C ASN A 161 -16.95 -14.31 11.81
N LYS A 162 -17.46 -14.21 10.60
CA LYS A 162 -18.24 -13.08 10.11
C LYS A 162 -19.67 -13.51 9.82
N PRO A 163 -20.59 -12.55 9.63
CA PRO A 163 -21.89 -12.85 9.06
C PRO A 163 -21.77 -13.52 7.69
N ALA A 164 -22.73 -14.37 7.34
CA ALA A 164 -22.77 -14.94 6.00
C ALA A 164 -23.04 -13.84 4.96
N ILE A 165 -24.05 -13.03 5.26
CA ILE A 165 -24.49 -11.90 4.45
C ILE A 165 -24.49 -10.65 5.32
N THR A 166 -23.86 -9.58 4.85
CA THR A 166 -23.93 -8.25 5.46
C THR A 166 -24.58 -7.27 4.50
N THR A 167 -25.54 -6.49 4.97
CA THR A 167 -26.32 -5.57 4.13
C THR A 167 -26.55 -4.24 4.84
N MET A 168 -26.99 -3.22 4.10
CA MET A 168 -27.43 -1.95 4.67
C MET A 168 -28.69 -2.12 5.52
N THR A 169 -28.85 -1.27 6.53
CA THR A 169 -30.05 -1.24 7.39
C THR A 169 -31.35 -1.19 6.58
N GLY A 170 -32.33 -2.04 6.91
CA GLY A 170 -33.63 -2.10 6.24
C GLY A 170 -33.65 -2.90 4.93
N SER A 171 -32.52 -3.52 4.57
CA SER A 171 -32.38 -4.33 3.35
C SER A 171 -32.31 -5.83 3.64
N GLY A 172 -32.27 -6.24 4.91
CA GLY A 172 -32.27 -7.64 5.33
C GLY A 172 -33.51 -8.41 4.89
N ASP A 173 -34.66 -7.75 4.73
CA ASP A 173 -35.92 -8.37 4.33
C ASP A 173 -35.94 -8.82 2.86
N ASN A 174 -35.08 -8.27 2.00
CA ASN A 174 -34.88 -8.74 0.63
C ASN A 174 -34.29 -10.15 0.59
N PHE A 175 -33.53 -10.52 1.63
CA PHE A 175 -33.08 -11.88 1.85
C PHE A 175 -34.20 -12.62 2.59
N SER A 176 -35.25 -13.00 1.84
CA SER A 176 -36.49 -13.47 2.46
C SER A 176 -36.21 -14.56 3.53
N VAL A 177 -36.99 -14.51 4.61
CA VAL A 177 -36.93 -15.41 5.77
C VAL A 177 -37.06 -16.90 5.39
N THR A 178 -37.50 -17.20 4.16
CA THR A 178 -37.60 -18.55 3.60
C THR A 178 -36.35 -18.99 2.81
N GLU A 179 -35.53 -18.05 2.34
CA GLU A 179 -34.37 -18.32 1.47
C GLU A 179 -33.03 -18.23 2.23
N ALA A 180 -32.89 -17.31 3.19
CA ALA A 180 -31.69 -17.21 4.03
C ALA A 180 -31.88 -17.77 5.45
N LYS A 181 -33.03 -17.56 6.09
CA LYS A 181 -33.28 -17.93 7.52
C LYS A 181 -33.78 -19.36 7.76
N GLY A 182 -33.53 -20.30 6.83
CA GLY A 182 -34.00 -21.69 6.97
C GLY A 182 -33.44 -22.71 5.97
N LYS A 183 -32.63 -22.31 4.99
CA LYS A 183 -31.94 -23.25 4.09
C LYS A 183 -30.64 -23.74 4.72
N LYS A 184 -30.29 -25.01 4.46
CA LYS A 184 -28.97 -25.60 4.76
C LYS A 184 -27.79 -24.89 4.07
N GLY A 185 -28.07 -23.92 3.19
CA GLY A 185 -27.15 -23.24 2.30
C GLY A 185 -26.55 -21.94 2.85
N VAL A 186 -27.05 -21.37 3.95
CA VAL A 186 -26.46 -20.13 4.53
C VAL A 186 -26.01 -20.43 5.95
N GLN A 187 -24.73 -20.20 6.25
CA GLN A 187 -24.10 -20.45 7.54
C GLN A 187 -23.28 -19.23 8.00
N GLY A 188 -23.25 -18.98 9.30
CA GLY A 188 -22.65 -17.80 9.90
C GLY A 188 -23.51 -17.28 11.05
N ASP A 189 -22.87 -16.62 12.01
CA ASP A 189 -23.53 -16.06 13.19
C ASP A 189 -23.25 -14.56 13.31
N PRO A 190 -24.22 -13.68 12.98
CA PRO A 190 -25.55 -13.98 12.43
C PRO A 190 -25.52 -14.37 10.93
N MET A 191 -26.56 -15.06 10.45
CA MET A 191 -26.67 -15.40 9.01
C MET A 191 -26.80 -14.16 8.12
N VAL A 192 -27.59 -13.19 8.56
CA VAL A 192 -27.76 -11.90 7.89
C VAL A 192 -27.55 -10.82 8.95
N TYR A 193 -26.60 -9.93 8.70
CA TYR A 193 -26.31 -8.76 9.54
C TYR A 193 -26.66 -7.49 8.79
N GLU A 194 -27.37 -6.59 9.47
CA GLU A 194 -27.62 -5.24 8.97
C GLU A 194 -26.62 -4.27 9.61
N ASN A 195 -25.74 -3.70 8.80
CA ASN A 195 -24.73 -2.74 9.24
C ASN A 195 -25.19 -1.31 8.86
N PRO A 196 -25.38 -0.40 9.83
CA PRO A 196 -25.78 0.99 9.56
C PRO A 196 -24.70 1.84 8.91
N ASP A 197 -23.44 1.45 9.05
CA ASP A 197 -22.28 2.19 8.52
C ASP A 197 -21.83 1.64 7.16
N LEU A 198 -22.52 0.63 6.62
CA LEU A 198 -22.17 0.04 5.32
C LEU A 198 -22.43 1.04 4.19
N SER A 199 -21.38 1.33 3.42
CA SER A 199 -21.42 2.20 2.24
C SER A 199 -20.60 1.59 1.11
N TYR A 200 -21.04 1.79 -0.13
CA TYR A 200 -20.29 1.39 -1.32
C TYR A 200 -19.13 2.34 -1.63
N GLN A 201 -19.17 3.59 -1.12
CA GLN A 201 -18.22 4.65 -1.46
C GLN A 201 -16.74 4.23 -1.29
N PRO A 202 -16.29 3.57 -0.21
CA PRO A 202 -14.88 3.15 -0.10
C PRO A 202 -14.47 2.17 -1.19
N THR A 203 -15.40 1.34 -1.65
CA THR A 203 -15.18 0.37 -2.73
C THR A 203 -15.10 1.07 -4.09
N ASP A 204 -15.97 2.06 -4.32
CA ASP A 204 -15.94 2.90 -5.51
C ASP A 204 -14.60 3.68 -5.62
N GLU A 205 -14.16 4.30 -4.52
CA GLU A 205 -12.86 4.98 -4.45
C GLU A 205 -11.68 4.02 -4.70
N MET A 206 -11.75 2.80 -4.15
CA MET A 206 -10.79 1.74 -4.44
C MET A 206 -10.76 1.42 -5.94
N ILE A 207 -11.92 1.15 -6.55
CA ILE A 207 -12.04 0.80 -7.96
C ILE A 207 -11.49 1.93 -8.85
N ALA A 208 -11.92 3.17 -8.61
CA ALA A 208 -11.46 4.33 -9.36
C ALA A 208 -9.93 4.49 -9.30
N ARG A 209 -9.34 4.29 -8.12
CA ARG A 209 -7.89 4.34 -7.95
C ARG A 209 -7.18 3.20 -8.65
N LEU A 210 -7.67 1.97 -8.51
CA LEU A 210 -7.09 0.79 -9.17
C LEU A 210 -7.14 0.93 -10.70
N ALA A 211 -8.28 1.34 -11.25
CA ALA A 211 -8.47 1.52 -12.69
C ALA A 211 -7.49 2.52 -13.31
N SER A 212 -6.98 3.47 -12.52
CA SER A 212 -5.97 4.46 -12.94
C SER A 212 -4.51 3.98 -12.91
N THR A 213 -4.27 2.70 -12.58
CA THR A 213 -2.91 2.16 -12.39
C THR A 213 -2.53 1.14 -13.46
N ASP A 214 -1.25 1.08 -13.80
CA ASP A 214 -0.71 0.14 -14.80
C ASP A 214 -0.65 -1.31 -14.31
N GLY A 215 -0.92 -1.57 -13.02
CA GLY A 215 -0.86 -2.89 -12.41
C GLY A 215 -2.14 -3.71 -12.53
N VAL A 216 -3.10 -3.23 -13.33
CA VAL A 216 -4.41 -3.85 -13.52
C VAL A 216 -4.48 -4.59 -14.85
N GLN A 217 -5.17 -5.72 -14.86
CA GLN A 217 -5.44 -6.48 -16.06
C GLN A 217 -6.91 -6.42 -16.46
N TYR A 218 -7.18 -5.91 -17.67
CA TYR A 218 -8.51 -5.90 -18.26
C TYR A 218 -8.76 -7.21 -19.01
N ILE A 219 -9.88 -7.85 -18.70
CA ILE A 219 -10.29 -9.16 -19.20
C ILE A 219 -11.53 -8.97 -20.07
N SER A 220 -11.44 -9.39 -21.33
CA SER A 220 -12.55 -9.37 -22.29
C SER A 220 -12.47 -10.59 -23.24
N GLY A 221 -13.60 -10.96 -23.86
CA GLY A 221 -13.67 -12.10 -24.77
C GLY A 221 -13.31 -13.43 -24.09
N ASN A 222 -12.69 -14.37 -24.82
CA ASN A 222 -12.27 -15.68 -24.28
C ASN A 222 -10.89 -15.58 -23.61
N TYR A 223 -10.87 -15.43 -22.29
CA TYR A 223 -9.65 -15.29 -21.51
C TYR A 223 -9.04 -16.66 -21.13
N LYS A 224 -7.71 -16.76 -21.23
CA LYS A 224 -6.89 -17.96 -20.92
C LYS A 224 -5.61 -17.65 -20.12
N GLY A 225 -5.48 -16.43 -19.59
CA GLY A 225 -4.30 -16.04 -18.82
C GLY A 225 -4.36 -16.49 -17.35
N SER A 226 -3.37 -16.12 -16.54
CA SER A 226 -3.42 -16.39 -15.09
C SER A 226 -4.35 -15.42 -14.37
N MET A 227 -4.88 -15.83 -13.20
CA MET A 227 -5.71 -15.01 -12.32
C MET A 227 -4.97 -14.67 -11.02
N GLY A 228 -3.65 -14.46 -11.11
CA GLY A 228 -2.78 -14.24 -9.95
C GLY A 228 -2.43 -15.54 -9.21
N THR A 229 -1.47 -15.46 -8.30
CA THR A 229 -1.07 -16.57 -7.41
C THR A 229 -1.11 -16.11 -5.95
N GLN A 230 -0.95 -17.03 -5.01
CA GLN A 230 -0.88 -16.70 -3.59
C GLN A 230 0.23 -15.70 -3.27
N GLU A 231 1.41 -15.84 -3.91
CA GLU A 231 2.58 -14.97 -3.70
C GLU A 231 2.49 -13.67 -4.49
N ASN A 232 1.74 -13.67 -5.61
CA ASN A 232 1.58 -12.50 -6.47
C ASN A 232 0.10 -12.39 -6.92
N PRO A 233 -0.79 -11.95 -6.02
CA PRO A 233 -2.19 -11.77 -6.34
C PRO A 233 -2.37 -10.56 -7.27
N GLY A 234 -3.37 -10.64 -8.15
CA GLY A 234 -3.59 -9.65 -9.21
C GLY A 234 -4.89 -8.85 -9.05
N VAL A 235 -5.01 -7.77 -9.82
CA VAL A 235 -6.25 -6.98 -9.94
C VAL A 235 -6.78 -7.11 -11.36
N PHE A 236 -8.02 -7.57 -11.48
CA PHE A 236 -8.63 -7.96 -12.74
C PHE A 236 -9.95 -7.21 -12.95
N PHE A 237 -10.12 -6.57 -14.09
CA PHE A 237 -11.36 -5.91 -14.49
C PHE A 237 -12.01 -6.71 -15.61
N VAL A 238 -13.20 -7.24 -15.35
CA VAL A 238 -13.99 -8.01 -16.31
C VAL A 238 -14.94 -7.08 -17.02
N GLU A 239 -14.75 -6.96 -18.34
CA GLU A 239 -15.51 -6.09 -19.22
C GLU A 239 -16.04 -6.89 -20.43
N ASP A 240 -17.08 -6.39 -21.11
CA ASP A 240 -17.56 -6.87 -22.41
C ASP A 240 -17.82 -8.40 -22.49
N ASN A 241 -18.63 -8.96 -21.58
CA ASN A 241 -19.04 -10.36 -21.62
C ASN A 241 -17.87 -11.37 -21.64
N ALA A 242 -16.82 -11.13 -20.85
CA ALA A 242 -15.65 -12.01 -20.83
C ALA A 242 -15.97 -13.43 -20.34
N ARG A 243 -15.47 -14.43 -21.08
CA ARG A 243 -15.57 -15.85 -20.75
C ARG A 243 -14.22 -16.35 -20.27
N LEU A 244 -14.21 -16.96 -19.10
CA LEU A 244 -13.02 -17.65 -18.61
C LEU A 244 -12.99 -19.02 -19.28
N THR A 245 -12.02 -19.25 -20.16
CA THR A 245 -11.94 -20.51 -20.93
C THR A 245 -10.79 -21.38 -20.43
N GLY A 246 -10.87 -22.70 -20.72
CA GLY A 246 -10.05 -23.78 -20.16
C GLY A 246 -8.59 -23.44 -19.78
N GLY A 247 -8.21 -23.84 -18.55
CA GLY A 247 -6.85 -23.75 -18.01
C GLY A 247 -6.72 -22.98 -16.69
N ILE A 248 -7.75 -22.20 -16.32
CA ILE A 248 -7.77 -21.39 -15.09
C ILE A 248 -8.58 -22.13 -14.02
N SER A 249 -7.90 -22.87 -13.13
CA SER A 249 -8.53 -23.54 -12.00
C SER A 249 -8.57 -22.68 -10.73
N GLU A 250 -7.66 -21.71 -10.61
CA GLU A 250 -7.47 -20.93 -9.39
C GLU A 250 -7.03 -19.49 -9.69
N GLY A 251 -7.47 -18.54 -8.85
CA GLY A 251 -7.05 -17.15 -8.87
C GLY A 251 -6.98 -16.52 -7.48
N TYR A 252 -6.23 -15.42 -7.37
CA TYR A 252 -5.94 -14.71 -6.11
C TYR A 252 -5.92 -13.19 -6.35
N GLY A 253 -6.59 -12.43 -5.48
CA GLY A 253 -6.53 -10.95 -5.48
C GLY A 253 -7.87 -10.24 -5.56
N ILE A 254 -8.04 -9.30 -6.50
CA ILE A 254 -9.27 -8.51 -6.67
C ILE A 254 -9.82 -8.75 -8.07
N LEU A 255 -11.11 -9.08 -8.15
CA LEU A 255 -11.85 -9.22 -9.40
C LEU A 255 -13.00 -8.21 -9.42
N VAL A 256 -12.94 -7.22 -10.30
CA VAL A 256 -14.00 -6.22 -10.48
C VAL A 256 -14.79 -6.56 -11.73
N ILE A 257 -16.10 -6.76 -11.58
CA ILE A 257 -17.03 -7.09 -12.67
C ILE A 257 -17.91 -5.87 -12.88
N ARG A 258 -17.71 -5.19 -14.02
CA ARG A 258 -18.43 -3.97 -14.40
C ARG A 258 -19.71 -4.29 -15.18
N SER A 259 -20.58 -3.29 -15.36
CA SER A 259 -21.79 -3.36 -16.18
C SER A 259 -21.52 -4.07 -17.52
N ASP A 260 -22.34 -5.08 -17.86
CA ASP A 260 -22.21 -6.02 -19.00
C ASP A 260 -21.14 -7.14 -18.88
N GLY A 261 -20.48 -7.29 -17.73
CA GLY A 261 -19.67 -8.46 -17.42
C GLY A 261 -20.52 -9.61 -16.85
N TYR A 262 -20.51 -10.77 -17.51
CA TYR A 262 -20.94 -12.05 -16.91
C TYR A 262 -19.78 -13.05 -16.97
N MET A 263 -19.63 -13.92 -15.97
CA MET A 263 -18.65 -15.00 -16.03
C MET A 263 -19.32 -16.29 -16.48
N GLU A 264 -19.05 -16.71 -17.72
CA GLU A 264 -19.41 -18.03 -18.25
C GLU A 264 -18.13 -18.82 -18.55
N TYR A 265 -18.06 -20.07 -18.07
CA TYR A 265 -16.91 -20.94 -18.32
C TYR A 265 -17.16 -21.83 -19.54
N GLU A 266 -16.29 -21.76 -20.55
CA GLU A 266 -16.38 -22.59 -21.75
C GLU A 266 -15.22 -23.60 -21.79
N GLY A 267 -15.55 -24.89 -21.89
CA GLY A 267 -14.58 -25.98 -22.00
C GLY A 267 -13.76 -25.93 -23.29
N GLU A 268 -12.61 -26.62 -23.31
CA GLU A 268 -11.61 -26.54 -24.39
C GLU A 268 -12.12 -26.94 -25.80
N ASP A 269 -13.28 -27.60 -25.90
CA ASP A 269 -13.78 -28.20 -27.14
C ASP A 269 -14.87 -27.36 -27.86
N GLY A 270 -15.17 -26.14 -27.42
CA GLY A 270 -16.11 -25.23 -28.09
C GLY A 270 -17.56 -25.74 -28.20
N ALA A 271 -17.91 -26.75 -27.40
CA ALA A 271 -19.26 -27.24 -27.26
C ALA A 271 -19.91 -26.60 -26.02
N THR A 272 -21.02 -25.90 -26.21
CA THR A 272 -21.95 -25.53 -25.15
C THR A 272 -22.60 -26.79 -24.59
N LEU A 273 -21.97 -27.35 -23.56
CA LEU A 273 -22.46 -28.49 -22.78
C LEU A 273 -22.21 -28.17 -21.30
N ASP A 274 -23.30 -28.26 -20.52
CA ASP A 274 -23.41 -28.10 -19.07
C ASP A 274 -22.09 -28.24 -18.27
N ILE A 275 -21.78 -27.18 -17.53
CA ILE A 275 -21.06 -27.11 -16.24
C ILE A 275 -20.10 -28.30 -15.97
N ALA A 276 -18.85 -28.12 -16.38
CA ALA A 276 -17.71 -28.87 -15.82
C ALA A 276 -16.50 -27.94 -15.73
N GLY A 277 -16.53 -27.02 -14.77
CA GLY A 277 -15.40 -26.13 -14.47
C GLY A 277 -15.46 -25.70 -13.01
N ASN A 278 -14.60 -26.29 -12.17
CA ASN A 278 -14.36 -25.83 -10.80
C ASN A 278 -13.33 -24.70 -10.87
N PHE A 279 -13.79 -23.46 -10.76
CA PHE A 279 -12.92 -22.30 -10.61
C PHE A 279 -12.92 -21.86 -9.16
N THR A 280 -11.75 -21.75 -8.54
CA THR A 280 -11.60 -21.21 -7.19
C THR A 280 -11.00 -19.81 -7.25
N PHE A 281 -11.65 -18.82 -6.64
CA PHE A 281 -11.07 -17.50 -6.48
C PHE A 281 -10.87 -17.18 -4.99
N ASN A 282 -9.65 -16.77 -4.63
CA ASN A 282 -9.25 -16.43 -3.27
C ASN A 282 -9.02 -14.92 -3.18
N GLY A 283 -10.04 -14.16 -2.79
CA GLY A 283 -9.91 -12.71 -2.73
C GLY A 283 -11.22 -11.94 -2.61
N LEU A 284 -11.20 -10.70 -3.12
CA LEU A 284 -12.36 -9.82 -3.22
C LEU A 284 -12.94 -9.90 -4.63
N ILE A 285 -14.24 -10.16 -4.74
CA ILE A 285 -14.99 -10.00 -6.00
C ILE A 285 -15.95 -8.82 -5.83
N VAL A 286 -15.84 -7.81 -6.68
CA VAL A 286 -16.74 -6.66 -6.67
C VAL A 286 -17.64 -6.68 -7.89
N PHE A 287 -18.95 -6.58 -7.67
CA PHE A 287 -19.93 -6.30 -8.71
C PHE A 287 -20.26 -4.82 -8.69
N GLU A 288 -19.67 -4.08 -9.62
CA GLU A 288 -19.87 -2.64 -9.80
C GLU A 288 -20.98 -2.42 -10.83
N ASN A 289 -22.12 -1.87 -10.39
CA ASN A 289 -23.23 -1.52 -11.29
C ASN A 289 -23.65 -2.69 -12.21
N ALA A 290 -23.48 -3.92 -11.75
CA ALA A 290 -23.74 -5.12 -12.54
C ALA A 290 -25.25 -5.38 -12.58
N TYR A 291 -25.81 -5.53 -13.79
CA TYR A 291 -27.24 -5.79 -13.97
C TYR A 291 -27.64 -7.21 -13.55
N ASN A 292 -26.73 -8.17 -13.66
CA ASN A 292 -26.94 -9.57 -13.26
C ASN A 292 -25.64 -10.15 -12.72
N PHE A 293 -25.65 -10.64 -11.48
CA PHE A 293 -24.71 -11.69 -11.07
C PHE A 293 -25.33 -13.04 -11.40
N THR A 294 -24.85 -13.71 -12.45
CA THR A 294 -25.28 -15.08 -12.76
C THR A 294 -24.07 -16.00 -12.80
N GLY A 295 -23.85 -16.76 -11.74
CA GLY A 295 -22.82 -17.80 -11.73
C GLY A 295 -23.36 -19.10 -12.33
N ARG A 296 -23.04 -19.40 -13.59
CA ARG A 296 -23.34 -20.72 -14.19
C ARG A 296 -22.11 -21.62 -14.07
N GLY A 297 -22.12 -22.54 -13.10
CA GLY A 297 -20.98 -23.42 -12.85
C GLY A 297 -20.92 -24.02 -11.44
N THR A 298 -19.74 -24.52 -11.08
CA THR A 298 -19.35 -24.92 -9.72
C THR A 298 -18.23 -24.04 -9.12
N PRO A 299 -18.30 -22.70 -9.21
CA PRO A 299 -17.22 -21.86 -8.68
C PRO A 299 -17.20 -21.88 -7.14
N THR A 300 -15.99 -21.86 -6.59
CA THR A 300 -15.74 -21.65 -5.16
C THR A 300 -15.09 -20.28 -4.97
N ILE A 301 -15.63 -19.47 -4.08
CA ILE A 301 -15.10 -18.14 -3.77
C ILE A 301 -14.71 -18.18 -2.30
N ASN A 302 -13.42 -18.06 -2.03
CA ASN A 302 -12.89 -17.89 -0.69
C ASN A 302 -12.57 -16.41 -0.49
N GLY A 303 -13.25 -15.72 0.42
CA GLY A 303 -13.12 -14.29 0.66
C GLY A 303 -14.46 -13.58 0.71
N ASN A 304 -14.59 -12.46 0.00
CA ASN A 304 -15.78 -11.63 0.02
C ASN A 304 -16.28 -11.34 -1.40
N ILE A 305 -17.60 -11.40 -1.57
CA ILE A 305 -18.29 -10.79 -2.70
C ILE A 305 -18.91 -9.48 -2.22
N LEU A 306 -18.59 -8.38 -2.88
CA LEU A 306 -19.16 -7.07 -2.59
C LEU A 306 -20.02 -6.62 -3.77
N VAL A 307 -21.28 -6.34 -3.50
CA VAL A 307 -22.23 -5.82 -4.48
C VAL A 307 -22.64 -4.42 -4.07
N GLY A 308 -22.60 -3.48 -5.00
CA GLY A 308 -23.11 -2.15 -4.77
C GLY A 308 -23.24 -1.35 -6.06
N HIS A 309 -23.61 -0.08 -5.90
CA HIS A 309 -23.83 0.82 -7.01
C HIS A 309 -23.18 2.18 -6.75
N THR A 310 -22.72 2.82 -7.81
CA THR A 310 -22.20 4.19 -7.77
C THR A 310 -23.36 5.20 -7.64
N GLU A 311 -23.06 6.45 -7.28
CA GLU A 311 -24.09 7.50 -7.14
C GLU A 311 -24.80 7.86 -8.46
N ASP A 312 -24.12 7.67 -9.59
CA ASP A 312 -24.65 7.91 -10.93
C ASP A 312 -25.47 6.72 -11.47
N HIS A 313 -25.60 5.63 -10.70
CA HIS A 313 -26.41 4.47 -11.09
C HIS A 313 -27.92 4.83 -11.10
N PRO A 314 -28.62 4.66 -12.24
CA PRO A 314 -30.01 5.08 -12.35
C PRO A 314 -30.95 4.37 -11.37
N ASP A 315 -31.82 5.13 -10.69
CA ASP A 315 -32.75 4.61 -9.67
C ASP A 315 -33.74 3.54 -10.14
N HIS A 316 -33.95 3.43 -11.46
CA HIS A 316 -34.86 2.46 -12.06
C HIS A 316 -34.20 1.12 -12.40
N LEU A 317 -32.88 1.02 -12.26
CA LEU A 317 -32.12 -0.20 -12.52
C LEU A 317 -31.84 -0.88 -11.18
N GLN A 318 -32.22 -2.15 -11.09
CA GLN A 318 -31.97 -2.99 -9.94
C GLN A 318 -30.79 -3.90 -10.25
N VAL A 319 -29.97 -4.16 -9.24
CA VAL A 319 -28.91 -5.16 -9.27
C VAL A 319 -29.54 -6.51 -8.94
N ASP A 320 -29.62 -7.41 -9.92
CA ASP A 320 -30.12 -8.76 -9.69
C ASP A 320 -28.96 -9.69 -9.27
N ILE A 321 -29.00 -10.15 -8.01
CA ILE A 321 -28.03 -11.09 -7.44
C ILE A 321 -28.62 -12.50 -7.53
N ASP A 322 -28.15 -13.31 -8.49
CA ASP A 322 -28.57 -14.71 -8.67
C ASP A 322 -27.44 -15.68 -8.29
N VAL A 323 -27.55 -16.24 -7.08
CA VAL A 323 -26.68 -17.29 -6.56
C VAL A 323 -27.34 -18.66 -6.76
N SER A 324 -27.78 -18.95 -7.97
CA SER A 324 -28.35 -20.25 -8.36
C SER A 324 -27.31 -21.18 -8.98
N GLY A 325 -27.38 -22.47 -8.68
CA GLY A 325 -26.49 -23.50 -9.23
C GLY A 325 -25.75 -24.26 -8.14
N ASN A 326 -24.43 -24.41 -8.27
CA ASN A 326 -23.59 -25.08 -7.27
C ASN A 326 -22.37 -24.20 -6.90
N ILE A 327 -22.67 -22.94 -6.60
CA ILE A 327 -21.70 -21.91 -6.20
C ILE A 327 -21.43 -22.03 -4.69
N ALA A 328 -20.17 -22.02 -4.28
CA ALA A 328 -19.78 -21.93 -2.87
C ALA A 328 -19.11 -20.59 -2.59
N ILE A 329 -19.64 -19.82 -1.64
CA ILE A 329 -19.07 -18.57 -1.15
C ILE A 329 -18.69 -18.78 0.30
N GLN A 330 -17.41 -18.66 0.60
CA GLN A 330 -16.83 -18.97 1.90
C GLN A 330 -16.00 -17.78 2.34
N TYR A 331 -16.34 -17.18 3.47
CA TYR A 331 -15.50 -16.15 4.07
C TYR A 331 -14.12 -16.73 4.43
N ASP A 332 -13.07 -16.00 4.06
CA ASP A 332 -11.67 -16.34 4.37
C ASP A 332 -10.88 -15.04 4.65
N CYS A 333 -10.30 -14.93 5.85
CA CYS A 333 -9.50 -13.76 6.20
C CYS A 333 -8.13 -13.73 5.50
N ASN A 334 -7.62 -14.86 5.02
CA ASN A 334 -6.40 -14.89 4.20
C ASN A 334 -6.68 -14.31 2.81
N ALA A 335 -7.88 -14.54 2.28
CA ALA A 335 -8.32 -13.94 1.02
C ALA A 335 -8.37 -12.41 1.10
N GLU A 336 -8.74 -11.85 2.26
CA GLU A 336 -8.64 -10.41 2.50
C GLU A 336 -7.19 -9.91 2.38
N GLN A 337 -6.22 -10.67 2.89
CA GLN A 337 -4.81 -10.35 2.72
C GLN A 337 -4.41 -10.39 1.24
N TYR A 338 -4.85 -11.38 0.47
CA TYR A 338 -4.55 -11.42 -0.97
C TYR A 338 -5.14 -10.22 -1.73
N ALA A 339 -6.35 -9.79 -1.38
CA ALA A 339 -6.94 -8.58 -1.95
C ALA A 339 -6.13 -7.33 -1.59
N LYS A 340 -5.74 -7.16 -0.32
CA LYS A 340 -4.90 -6.04 0.14
C LYS A 340 -3.52 -6.05 -0.51
N MET A 341 -2.91 -7.23 -0.68
CA MET A 341 -1.66 -7.41 -1.43
C MET A 341 -1.81 -7.01 -2.89
N ALA A 342 -2.86 -7.48 -3.57
CA ALA A 342 -3.13 -7.16 -4.97
C ALA A 342 -3.29 -5.65 -5.19
N ALA A 343 -4.07 -4.98 -4.34
CA ALA A 343 -4.25 -3.53 -4.40
C ALA A 343 -2.92 -2.77 -4.20
N ALA A 344 -2.14 -3.15 -3.19
CA ALA A 344 -0.84 -2.52 -2.93
C ALA A 344 0.15 -2.74 -4.08
N ASN A 345 0.19 -3.95 -4.65
CA ASN A 345 1.03 -4.27 -5.82
C ASN A 345 0.61 -3.49 -7.06
N ALA A 346 -0.69 -3.31 -7.29
CA ALA A 346 -1.21 -2.59 -8.45
C ALA A 346 -0.90 -1.08 -8.36
N VAL A 347 -1.14 -0.48 -7.20
CA VAL A 347 -0.93 0.97 -6.98
C VAL A 347 0.55 1.32 -6.86
N LYS A 348 1.41 0.35 -6.48
CA LYS A 348 2.85 0.52 -6.23
C LYS A 348 3.18 1.66 -5.27
N GLN A 349 2.24 2.03 -4.40
CA GLN A 349 2.45 3.06 -3.38
C GLN A 349 2.79 2.40 -2.05
N ASN A 350 3.88 2.89 -1.46
CA ASN A 350 4.32 2.45 -0.15
C ASN A 350 4.16 3.59 0.86
N LYS A 351 3.78 3.24 2.08
CA LYS A 351 3.77 4.15 3.21
C LYS A 351 5.15 4.12 3.87
N TYR A 352 5.83 5.26 3.89
CA TYR A 352 7.08 5.44 4.62
C TYR A 352 6.82 6.14 5.95
N THR A 353 7.20 5.50 7.05
CA THR A 353 7.08 6.06 8.40
C THR A 353 8.47 6.32 8.97
N GLN A 354 8.78 7.58 9.26
CA GLN A 354 10.05 7.95 9.91
C GLN A 354 10.03 7.48 11.37
N VAL A 355 11.04 6.71 11.77
CA VAL A 355 11.15 6.18 13.15
C VAL A 355 12.13 6.99 13.98
N VAL A 356 13.33 7.23 13.45
CA VAL A 356 14.40 7.91 14.16
C VAL A 356 15.25 8.74 13.22
N THR A 357 15.79 9.84 13.72
CA THR A 357 16.83 10.61 13.05
C THR A 357 17.90 11.00 14.05
N SER A 358 19.15 10.79 13.69
CA SER A 358 20.31 11.20 14.48
C SER A 358 21.24 12.06 13.64
N GLU A 359 21.90 13.00 14.32
CA GLU A 359 22.79 13.99 13.73
C GLU A 359 24.14 13.85 14.44
N ASN A 360 25.22 13.65 13.69
CA ASN A 360 26.56 13.52 14.25
C ASN A 360 27.59 14.23 13.37
N VAL A 361 28.59 14.84 13.99
CA VAL A 361 29.81 15.27 13.28
C VAL A 361 30.77 14.09 13.26
N ARG A 362 31.32 13.78 12.09
CA ARG A 362 32.26 12.68 11.91
C ARG A 362 33.59 13.19 11.37
N ILE A 363 34.66 12.72 12.00
CA ILE A 363 36.03 13.09 11.67
C ILE A 363 36.63 11.94 10.86
N PRO A 364 37.04 12.15 9.60
CA PRO A 364 37.72 11.11 8.82
C PRO A 364 39.08 10.76 9.45
N PRO A 365 39.59 9.53 9.26
CA PRO A 365 40.88 9.11 9.79
C PRO A 365 42.02 10.03 9.30
N SER A 366 43.05 10.19 10.14
CA SER A 366 44.16 11.10 9.89
C SER A 366 44.93 10.73 8.62
N GLY A 367 44.83 11.56 7.58
CA GLY A 367 45.47 11.34 6.27
C GLY A 367 44.66 11.81 5.06
N SER A 368 43.38 12.11 5.24
CA SER A 368 42.40 12.43 4.18
C SER A 368 42.42 13.89 3.65
N THR A 369 43.45 14.67 3.97
CA THR A 369 43.59 16.04 3.44
C THR A 369 43.86 16.00 1.94
N GLY A 370 42.82 16.20 1.13
CA GLY A 370 42.87 16.15 -0.33
C GLY A 370 41.97 15.08 -0.98
N GLU A 371 41.34 14.23 -0.18
CA GLU A 371 40.38 13.22 -0.65
C GLU A 371 39.01 13.83 -0.96
N THR A 372 38.34 13.28 -1.98
CA THR A 372 36.95 13.60 -2.31
C THR A 372 36.01 13.18 -1.18
N LEU A 373 34.82 13.80 -1.09
CA LEU A 373 33.82 13.44 -0.07
C LEU A 373 33.48 11.94 -0.06
N ILE A 374 33.44 11.31 -1.25
CA ILE A 374 33.20 9.87 -1.39
C ILE A 374 34.32 9.05 -0.74
N GLU A 375 35.58 9.41 -0.97
CA GLU A 375 36.74 8.73 -0.37
C GLU A 375 36.75 8.88 1.16
N LYS A 376 36.38 10.06 1.67
CA LYS A 376 36.21 10.31 3.11
C LYS A 376 35.08 9.48 3.73
N VAL A 377 33.96 9.30 3.04
CA VAL A 377 32.84 8.48 3.53
C VAL A 377 33.22 7.00 3.56
N LYS A 378 33.92 6.50 2.53
CA LYS A 378 34.38 5.11 2.46
C LYS A 378 35.42 4.75 3.53
N SER A 379 36.25 5.71 3.95
CA SER A 379 37.32 5.47 4.94
C SER A 379 36.86 5.38 6.41
N LEU A 380 35.57 5.59 6.69
CA LEU A 380 35.00 5.45 8.04
C LEU A 380 34.52 4.04 8.41
N LEU A 381 34.60 3.10 7.47
CA LEU A 381 34.32 1.69 7.67
C LEU A 381 35.60 0.97 8.07
#